data_AF-A0A849F1H7-F1
#
_entry.id   AF-A0A849F1H7-F1
#
_cell.length_a   1.000
_cell.length_b   1.000
_cell.length_c   1.000
_cell.angle_alpha   90.00
_cell.angle_beta   90.00
_cell.angle_gamma   90.00
#
_symmetry.space_group_name_H-M   'P 1'
#
loop_
_entity.id
_entity.type
_entity.pdbx_description
1 polymer ?
#
loop_
_entity_poly.entity_id
_entity_poly.type
_entity_poly.pdbx_seq_one_letter_code
_entity_poly.pdbx_strand_id
1 'polypeptide(L)' 'FNANYDFSNDDFDLYFLDIHGNREVSNETGYKFQVMHQSPQLLVIRNGVVVAHSSHGGINDIDLAKYL' A
#
# COMPACT_ATOMS: atom_id res chain seq x y z
N PHE A 1 -2.53 8.91 10.26
CA PHE A 1 -1.58 9.04 9.14
C PHE A 1 -2.10 10.21 8.30
N ASN A 2 -1.44 11.37 8.32
CA ASN A 2 -1.90 12.60 7.66
C ASN A 2 -0.83 13.08 6.67
N ALA A 3 -0.44 12.21 5.74
CA ALA A 3 0.34 12.63 4.58
C ALA A 3 -0.66 13.14 3.54
N ASN A 4 -0.56 14.41 3.17
CA ASN A 4 -1.29 14.97 2.04
C ASN A 4 -0.48 14.65 0.79
N TYR A 5 -0.98 13.73 -0.03
CA TYR A 5 -0.46 13.48 -1.36
C TYR A 5 -1.26 14.30 -2.35
N ASP A 6 -0.58 15.03 -3.22
CA ASP A 6 -1.20 15.87 -4.25
C ASP A 6 -1.41 15.05 -5.54
N PHE A 7 -2.02 13.86 -5.40
CA PHE A 7 -2.36 12.98 -6.51
C PHE A 7 -3.87 13.02 -6.75
N SER A 8 -4.25 13.01 -8.02
CA SER A 8 -5.64 12.87 -8.44
C SER A 8 -6.04 11.39 -8.50
N ASN A 9 -7.34 11.13 -8.64
CA ASN A 9 -7.82 9.76 -8.87
C ASN A 9 -7.38 9.19 -10.23
N ASP A 10 -6.94 10.03 -11.17
CA ASP A 10 -6.42 9.59 -12.46
C ASP A 10 -4.97 9.11 -12.37
N ASP A 11 -4.27 9.48 -11.29
CA ASP A 11 -2.87 9.13 -11.03
C ASP A 11 -2.73 7.77 -10.34
N PHE A 12 -3.61 7.48 -9.36
CA PHE A 12 -3.63 6.23 -8.62
C PHE A 12 -5.05 5.81 -8.22
N ASP A 13 -5.35 4.53 -8.42
CA ASP A 13 -6.47 3.88 -7.74
C ASP A 13 -6.09 3.62 -6.27
N LEU A 14 -6.52 4.50 -5.38
CA LEU A 14 -6.24 4.37 -3.95
C LEU A 14 -7.26 3.47 -3.25
N TYR A 15 -6.78 2.37 -2.67
CA TYR A 15 -7.58 1.47 -1.85
C TYR A 15 -7.07 1.45 -0.40
N PHE A 16 -7.99 1.58 0.55
CA PHE A 16 -7.70 1.41 1.97
C PHE A 16 -8.36 0.12 2.49
N LEU A 17 -7.56 -0.72 3.13
CA LEU A 17 -8.02 -1.96 3.76
C LEU A 17 -8.04 -1.79 5.29
N ASP A 18 -9.24 -1.77 5.88
CA ASP A 18 -9.39 -1.85 7.32
C ASP A 18 -9.17 -3.29 7.81
N ILE A 19 -8.05 -3.50 8.50
CA ILE A 19 -7.60 -4.80 9.00
C ILE A 19 -8.49 -5.29 10.16
N HIS A 20 -9.13 -4.40 10.92
CA HIS A 20 -9.94 -4.82 12.06
C HIS A 20 -11.19 -5.59 11.61
N GLY A 21 -11.79 -5.19 10.49
CA GLY A 21 -12.91 -5.91 9.87
C GLY A 21 -12.50 -7.00 8.87
N ASN A 22 -11.29 -6.95 8.31
CA ASN A 22 -10.91 -7.77 7.14
C ASN A 22 -9.56 -8.50 7.32
N ARG A 23 -9.32 -9.09 8.49
CA ARG A 23 -8.06 -9.80 8.80
C ARG A 23 -7.68 -10.85 7.76
N GLU A 24 -8.63 -11.65 7.29
CA GLU A 24 -8.36 -12.71 6.30
C GLU A 24 -7.88 -12.12 4.97
N VAL A 25 -8.55 -11.07 4.48
CA VAL A 25 -8.15 -10.34 3.27
C VAL A 25 -6.75 -9.74 3.46
N SER A 26 -6.48 -9.15 4.63
CA SER A 26 -5.17 -8.57 4.93
C SER A 26 -4.06 -9.61 5.01
N ASN A 27 -4.33 -10.81 5.51
CA ASN A 27 -3.36 -11.90 5.47
C ASN A 27 -3.12 -12.36 4.02
N GLU A 28 -4.20 -12.48 3.24
CA GLU A 28 -4.15 -12.91 1.84
C GLU A 28 -3.35 -11.93 0.97
N THR A 29 -3.35 -10.62 1.23
CA THR A 29 -2.49 -9.69 0.50
C THR A 29 -1.01 -10.01 0.70
N GLY A 30 -0.60 -10.39 1.92
CA GLY A 30 0.76 -10.84 2.21
C GLY A 30 1.16 -12.08 1.41
N TYR A 31 0.27 -13.08 1.35
CA TYR A 31 0.47 -14.29 0.55
C TYR A 31 0.47 -14.00 -0.95
N LYS A 32 -0.56 -13.32 -1.48
CA LYS A 32 -0.72 -13.04 -2.91
C LYS A 32 0.45 -12.25 -3.48
N PHE A 33 0.92 -11.25 -2.76
CA PHE A 33 2.00 -10.39 -3.22
C PHE A 33 3.39 -10.81 -2.71
N GLN A 34 3.48 -11.90 -1.93
CA GLN A 34 4.71 -12.41 -1.35
C GLN A 34 5.47 -11.36 -0.53
N VAL A 35 4.72 -10.53 0.21
CA VAL A 35 5.25 -9.49 1.09
C VAL A 35 4.94 -9.84 2.54
N MET A 36 5.89 -9.59 3.44
CA MET A 36 5.65 -9.81 4.87
C MET A 36 4.56 -8.85 5.37
N HIS A 37 3.52 -9.41 5.98
CA HIS A 37 2.42 -8.63 6.54
C HIS A 37 2.90 -7.72 7.67
N GLN A 38 2.54 -6.44 7.58
CA GLN A 38 2.76 -5.45 8.65
C GLN A 38 1.58 -4.46 8.72
N SER A 39 1.46 -3.73 9.84
CA SER A 39 0.44 -2.69 10.00
C SER A 39 0.97 -1.53 10.84
N PRO A 40 0.89 -0.27 10.37
CA PRO A 40 0.41 0.14 9.04
C PRO A 40 1.40 -0.27 7.93
N GLN A 41 0.89 -0.51 6.73
CA GLN A 41 1.66 -0.94 5.55
C GLN A 41 1.08 -0.32 4.27
N LEU A 42 1.96 0.04 3.34
CA LEU A 42 1.63 0.55 2.01
C LEU A 42 2.21 -0.40 0.95
N LEU A 43 1.41 -0.74 -0.06
CA LEU A 43 1.84 -1.47 -1.25
C LEU A 43 1.54 -0.62 -2.48
N VAL A 44 2.51 -0.50 -3.39
CA VAL A 44 2.32 0.06 -4.74
C VAL A 44 2.30 -1.11 -5.71
N ILE A 45 1.17 -1.28 -6.40
CA ILE A 45 0.92 -2.42 -7.28
C ILE A 45 0.81 -1.93 -8.72
N ARG A 46 1.57 -2.52 -9.63
CA ARG A 46 1.51 -2.25 -11.08
C ARG A 46 1.41 -3.57 -11.82
N ASN A 47 0.39 -3.71 -12.68
CA ASN A 47 0.13 -4.94 -13.44
C ASN A 47 0.06 -6.21 -12.56
N GLY A 48 -0.55 -6.09 -11.37
CA GLY A 48 -0.72 -7.20 -10.43
C GLY A 48 0.52 -7.57 -9.61
N VAL A 49 1.62 -6.83 -9.75
CA VAL A 49 2.88 -7.07 -9.02
C VAL A 49 3.18 -5.89 -8.10
N VAL A 50 3.65 -6.17 -6.88
CA VAL A 50 4.12 -5.12 -5.97
C VAL A 50 5.48 -4.60 -6.46
N VAL A 51 5.52 -3.32 -6.82
CA VAL A 51 6.74 -2.63 -7.28
C VAL A 51 7.41 -1.83 -6.17
N ALA A 52 6.68 -1.51 -5.10
CA ALA A 52 7.21 -0.91 -3.88
C ALA A 52 6.35 -1.24 -2.68
N HIS A 53 6.95 -1.39 -1.51
CA HIS A 53 6.23 -1.49 -0.25
C HIS A 53 7.04 -0.96 0.91
N SER A 54 6.35 -0.46 1.93
CA SER A 54 6.97 -0.05 3.20
C SER A 54 5.92 -0.09 4.31
N SER A 55 6.37 0.12 5.54
CA SER A 55 5.53 0.01 6.73
C SER A 55 5.94 1.01 7.82
N HIS A 56 5.04 1.23 8.79
CA HIS A 56 5.28 2.13 9.92
C HIS A 56 5.81 3.50 9.46
N GLY A 57 6.94 3.96 10.02
CA GLY A 57 7.54 5.25 9.65
C GLY A 57 8.08 5.29 8.22
N GLY A 58 8.53 4.14 7.69
CA GLY A 58 9.10 4.05 6.35
C GLY A 58 8.10 4.28 5.22
N ILE A 59 6.80 4.30 5.51
CA ILE A 59 5.77 4.67 4.51
C ILE A 59 6.00 6.10 4.04
N ASN A 60 6.39 7.00 4.94
CA ASN A 60 6.63 8.40 4.61
C ASN A 60 7.87 8.61 3.71
N ASP A 61 8.75 7.62 3.65
CA ASP A 61 9.97 7.67 2.84
C ASP A 61 9.73 7.22 1.38
N ILE A 62 8.53 6.67 1.08
CA ILE A 62 8.15 6.31 -0.28
C ILE A 62 7.77 7.57 -1.07
N ASP A 63 8.60 7.89 -2.05
CA ASP A 63 8.28 8.85 -3.10
C ASP A 63 7.36 8.21 -4.15
N LEU A 64 6.05 8.43 -3.99
CA LEU A 64 5.02 7.88 -4.86
C LEU A 64 5.06 8.42 -6.30
N ALA A 65 5.61 9.61 -6.52
CA ALA A 65 5.68 10.20 -7.87
C ALA A 65 6.56 9.38 -8.84
N LYS A 66 7.47 8.55 -8.30
CA LYS A 66 8.28 7.60 -9.08
C LYS A 66 7.47 6.45 -9.69
N TYR A 67 6.21 6.27 -9.26
CA TYR A 67 5.34 5.17 -9.67
C TYR A 67 4.07 5.63 -10.40
N LEU A 68 4.05 6.88 -10.87
CA LEU A 68 3.14 7.31 -11.93
C LEU A 68 3.49 6.63 -13.27
#